data_AF-A0A8T0AJ56-F1
#
_entry.id   AF-A0A8T0AJ56-F1
#
_cell.length_a   1.000
_cell.length_b   1.000
_cell.length_c   1.000
_cell.angle_alpha   90.00
_cell.angle_beta   90.00
_cell.angle_gamma   90.00
#
_symmetry.space_group_name_H-M   'P 1'
#
loop_
_entity.id
_entity.type
_entity.pdbx_description
1 polymer ?
#
loop_
_entity_poly.entity_id
_entity_poly.type
_entity_poly.pdbx_seq_one_letter_code
_entity_poly.pdbx_strand_id
1 'polypeptide(L)'
;MSRRLFPRLNVRWIAALLAHLQRGENYATEDSSNASKTYILITESKTWEDAQTYCKQYHTDLAVIDNSEDSAAFPVDAAYVWIGLISSYWSDGGFSSFRYWAQDNSESSLDDTCTAMDNSGEWISKQCNLKMSFICYGGES
;
A
#
# COMPACT_ATOMS: atom_id res chain seq x y z
N MET A 1 2.74 -60.48 1.10
CA MET A 1 2.99 -60.18 -0.33
C MET A 1 1.94 -60.89 -1.18
N SER A 2 1.10 -60.13 -1.89
CA SER A 2 0.76 -60.32 -3.32
C SER A 2 -0.64 -59.76 -3.61
N ARG A 3 -0.70 -58.92 -4.65
CA ARG A 3 -1.82 -58.06 -5.05
C ARG A 3 -2.84 -58.83 -5.89
N ARG A 4 -4.12 -58.43 -5.83
CA ARG A 4 -5.07 -58.42 -6.98
C ARG A 4 -5.92 -57.14 -6.83
N LEU A 5 -5.60 -56.08 -7.58
CA LEU A 5 -6.29 -55.63 -8.80
C LEU A 5 -7.80 -55.40 -8.62
N PHE A 6 -8.17 -54.12 -8.55
CA PHE A 6 -9.45 -53.63 -9.10
C PHE A 6 -9.15 -52.44 -10.05
N PRO A 7 -9.96 -52.27 -11.10
CA PRO A 7 -9.56 -51.64 -12.36
C PRO A 7 -9.67 -50.10 -12.36
N ARG A 8 -9.09 -49.54 -13.44
CA ARG A 8 -8.96 -48.13 -13.82
C ARG A 8 -10.31 -47.40 -13.99
N LEU A 9 -10.33 -46.10 -13.60
CA LEU A 9 -11.04 -44.93 -14.21
C LEU A 9 -12.56 -45.05 -14.46
N ASN A 10 -13.42 -44.03 -14.49
CA ASN A 10 -13.51 -42.63 -14.10
C ASN A 10 -14.92 -42.21 -14.57
N VAL A 11 -15.80 -41.72 -13.69
CA VAL A 11 -17.02 -40.97 -14.09
C VAL A 11 -17.11 -39.71 -13.24
N ARG A 12 -16.07 -38.88 -13.34
CA ARG A 12 -16.18 -37.42 -13.48
C ARG A 12 -17.65 -36.89 -13.50
N TRP A 13 -17.95 -35.96 -12.60
CA TRP A 13 -18.87 -34.82 -12.80
C TRP A 13 -20.38 -34.86 -12.50
N ILE A 14 -21.04 -35.96 -12.10
CA ILE A 14 -22.54 -35.89 -12.08
C ILE A 14 -23.19 -35.39 -10.78
N ALA A 15 -22.55 -35.43 -9.61
CA ALA A 15 -23.27 -35.10 -8.37
C ALA A 15 -22.74 -33.86 -7.64
N ALA A 16 -22.34 -32.84 -8.38
CA ALA A 16 -22.09 -31.48 -7.85
C ALA A 16 -23.36 -30.72 -7.44
N LEU A 17 -24.47 -31.39 -7.09
CA LEU A 17 -25.75 -30.68 -6.90
C LEU A 17 -26.73 -31.25 -5.87
N LEU A 18 -26.25 -31.97 -4.86
CA LEU A 18 -27.04 -32.14 -3.63
C LEU A 18 -26.14 -31.91 -2.42
N ALA A 19 -25.88 -30.64 -2.18
CA ALA A 19 -25.54 -30.14 -0.86
C ALA A 19 -26.56 -30.66 0.16
N HIS A 20 -26.09 -31.29 1.23
CA HIS A 20 -26.46 -30.91 2.60
C HIS A 20 -25.77 -31.83 3.63
N LEU A 21 -24.93 -31.21 4.48
CA LEU A 21 -24.53 -31.67 5.83
C LEU A 21 -23.46 -32.79 5.83
N GLN A 22 -22.28 -32.70 6.45
CA GLN A 22 -21.67 -31.80 7.42
C GLN A 22 -20.14 -31.86 7.23
N ARG A 23 -19.47 -30.71 7.14
CA ARG A 23 -18.16 -30.53 7.78
C ARG A 23 -17.92 -29.05 7.99
N GLY A 24 -18.04 -28.62 9.24
CA GLY A 24 -17.58 -27.32 9.68
C GLY A 24 -16.07 -27.28 9.58
N GLU A 25 -15.57 -26.46 8.68
CA GLU A 25 -14.20 -25.97 8.69
C GLU A 25 -14.33 -24.46 8.88
N ASN A 26 -13.89 -23.99 10.05
CA ASN A 26 -13.63 -22.58 10.27
C ASN A 26 -12.50 -22.20 9.32
N TYR A 27 -12.85 -21.70 8.13
CA TYR A 27 -11.92 -20.94 7.32
C TYR A 27 -11.72 -19.61 8.03
N ALA A 28 -10.74 -19.59 8.96
CA ALA A 28 -10.13 -18.34 9.35
C ALA A 28 -9.60 -17.75 8.04
N THR A 29 -10.29 -16.72 7.53
CA THR A 29 -9.65 -15.77 6.64
C THR A 29 -8.44 -15.28 7.43
N GLU A 30 -7.25 -15.75 7.07
CA GLU A 30 -6.01 -15.07 7.47
C GLU A 30 -6.12 -13.67 6.88
N ASP A 31 -6.65 -12.79 7.72
CA ASP A 31 -6.62 -11.35 7.60
C ASP A 31 -5.13 -11.00 7.48
N SER A 32 -4.69 -10.83 6.24
CA SER A 32 -3.31 -10.48 5.96
C SER A 32 -3.08 -9.10 6.54
N SER A 33 -2.48 -9.10 7.72
CA SER A 33 -1.88 -7.96 8.39
C SER A 33 -2.78 -6.75 8.54
N ASN A 34 -3.50 -6.70 9.67
CA ASN A 34 -3.67 -5.42 10.36
C ASN A 34 -2.32 -5.00 11.00
N ALA A 35 -1.26 -4.93 10.17
CA ALA A 35 0.03 -4.40 10.57
C ALA A 35 -0.16 -2.90 10.65
N SER A 36 -0.20 -2.38 11.88
CA SER A 36 -0.22 -0.94 12.11
C SER A 36 0.97 -0.31 11.40
N LYS A 37 0.71 0.44 10.32
CA LYS A 37 1.75 1.18 9.59
C LYS A 37 2.29 2.26 10.52
N THR A 38 3.59 2.21 10.80
CA THR A 38 4.26 3.28 11.53
C THR A 38 4.78 4.30 10.52
N TYR A 39 4.47 5.57 10.73
CA TYR A 39 4.91 6.67 9.88
C TYR A 39 5.95 7.54 10.61
N ILE A 40 7.00 7.92 9.90
CA ILE A 40 8.16 8.62 10.46
C ILE A 40 8.45 9.84 9.59
N LEU A 41 8.33 11.04 10.18
CA LEU A 41 8.71 12.29 9.52
C LEU A 41 10.22 12.47 9.54
N ILE A 42 10.81 12.61 8.36
CA ILE A 42 12.22 12.95 8.17
C ILE A 42 12.32 14.42 7.75
N THR A 43 13.01 15.23 8.55
CA THR A 43 13.15 16.68 8.35
C THR A 43 14.29 17.07 7.40
N GLU A 44 14.99 16.08 6.83
CA GLU A 44 16.00 16.32 5.80
C GLU A 44 15.35 16.78 4.48
N SER A 45 15.97 17.75 3.81
CA SER A 45 15.48 18.27 2.54
C SER A 45 16.04 17.46 1.37
N LYS A 46 15.21 16.63 0.73
CA LYS A 46 15.59 15.73 -0.37
C LYS A 46 14.63 15.82 -1.56
N THR A 47 15.12 15.48 -2.75
CA THR A 47 14.27 15.24 -3.93
C THR A 47 13.40 14.01 -3.67
N TRP A 48 12.33 13.82 -4.44
CA TRP A 48 11.45 12.66 -4.23
C TRP A 48 12.22 11.32 -4.36
N GLU A 49 13.09 11.20 -5.37
CA GLU A 49 13.89 9.99 -5.61
C GLU A 49 14.92 9.74 -4.49
N ASP A 50 15.59 10.80 -4.04
CA ASP A 50 16.52 10.72 -2.91
C ASP A 50 15.80 10.36 -1.60
N ALA A 51 14.59 10.88 -1.40
CA ALA A 51 13.74 10.58 -0.25
C ALA A 51 13.28 9.11 -0.27
N GLN A 52 12.85 8.59 -1.42
CA GLN A 52 12.52 7.18 -1.59
C GLN A 52 13.72 6.29 -1.28
N THR A 53 14.89 6.63 -1.83
CA THR A 53 16.13 5.90 -1.59
C THR A 53 16.48 5.90 -0.11
N TYR A 54 16.34 7.04 0.57
CA TYR A 54 16.52 7.13 2.01
C TYR A 54 15.56 6.21 2.76
N CYS A 55 14.26 6.26 2.46
CA CYS A 55 13.28 5.43 3.16
C CYS A 55 13.55 3.93 2.94
N LYS A 56 13.95 3.51 1.72
CA LYS A 56 14.33 2.12 1.44
C LYS A 56 15.61 1.69 2.16
N GLN A 57 16.51 2.63 2.46
CA GLN A 57 17.78 2.35 3.12
C GLN A 57 17.62 2.22 4.65
N TYR A 58 16.77 3.05 5.26
CA TYR A 58 16.66 3.17 6.72
C TYR A 58 15.33 2.69 7.30
N HIS A 59 14.32 2.47 6.45
CA HIS A 59 12.94 2.08 6.78
C HIS A 59 12.41 1.08 5.72
N THR A 60 11.12 1.13 5.39
CA THR A 60 10.54 0.32 4.29
C THR A 60 10.49 1.08 2.97
N ASP A 61 9.71 2.17 2.89
CA ASP A 61 9.58 3.04 1.70
C ASP A 61 8.94 4.38 2.10
N LEU A 62 8.71 5.28 1.15
CA LEU A 62 7.89 6.48 1.34
C LEU A 62 6.44 6.10 1.71
N ALA A 63 5.82 6.93 2.53
CA ALA A 63 4.50 6.70 3.10
C ALA A 63 3.44 6.36 2.05
N VAL A 64 2.74 5.26 2.29
CA VAL A 64 1.52 4.86 1.57
C VAL A 64 0.33 5.07 2.47
N ILE A 65 -0.65 5.80 1.98
CA ILE A 65 -1.83 6.23 2.74
C ILE A 65 -3.02 5.44 2.23
N ASP A 66 -3.59 4.62 3.11
CA ASP A 66 -4.62 3.65 2.73
C ASP A 66 -6.01 4.06 3.19
N ASN A 67 -6.08 5.02 4.11
CA ASN A 67 -7.32 5.53 4.68
C ASN A 67 -7.14 6.96 5.23
N SER A 68 -8.26 7.56 5.67
CA SER A 68 -8.26 8.93 6.22
C SER A 68 -7.66 9.05 7.63
N GLU A 69 -7.57 7.95 8.38
CA GLU A 69 -6.92 7.96 9.71
C GLU A 69 -5.40 8.06 9.56
N ASP A 70 -4.83 7.38 8.56
CA ASP A 70 -3.41 7.50 8.19
C ASP A 70 -3.07 8.95 7.81
N SER A 71 -3.92 9.62 7.02
CA SER A 71 -3.71 11.03 6.63
C SER A 71 -3.77 12.00 7.82
N ALA A 72 -4.53 11.67 8.87
CA ALA A 72 -4.66 12.51 10.05
C ALA A 72 -3.48 12.33 11.04
N ALA A 73 -2.68 11.28 10.88
CA ALA A 73 -1.56 10.97 11.78
C ALA A 73 -0.28 11.78 11.50
N PHE A 74 -0.24 12.58 10.43
CA PHE A 74 0.98 13.25 10.00
C PHE A 74 1.24 14.56 10.76
N PRO A 75 2.46 14.79 11.30
CA PRO A 75 2.78 16.01 12.03
C PRO A 75 2.74 17.25 11.13
N VAL A 76 1.94 18.22 11.54
CA VAL A 76 1.39 19.34 10.75
C VAL A 76 2.36 20.54 10.59
N ASP A 77 3.60 20.43 11.08
CA ASP A 77 4.54 21.57 11.13
C ASP A 77 5.42 21.73 9.87
N ALA A 78 5.32 20.81 8.91
CA ALA A 78 6.00 20.93 7.62
C ALA A 78 5.05 21.53 6.56
N ALA A 79 5.51 22.54 5.82
CA ALA A 79 4.69 23.17 4.78
C ALA A 79 4.25 22.17 3.70
N TYR A 80 5.18 21.32 3.25
CA TYR A 80 4.93 20.21 2.33
C TYR A 80 5.88 19.05 2.61
N VAL A 81 5.39 17.83 2.46
CA VAL A 81 6.18 16.59 2.65
C VAL A 81 5.97 15.60 1.51
N TRP A 82 7.03 14.91 1.10
CA TRP A 82 6.91 13.84 0.10
C TRP A 82 6.21 12.59 0.65
N ILE A 83 5.35 11.99 -0.18
CA ILE A 83 4.71 10.68 0.04
C ILE A 83 4.93 9.76 -1.17
N GLY A 84 4.61 8.48 -1.03
CA GLY A 84 4.99 7.44 -1.99
C GLY A 84 4.17 7.40 -3.29
N LEU A 85 3.20 8.28 -3.49
CA LEU A 85 2.37 8.26 -4.70
C LEU A 85 3.10 8.92 -5.89
N ILE A 86 3.27 8.19 -6.99
CA ILE A 86 3.72 8.70 -8.29
C ILE A 86 2.69 8.41 -9.34
N SER A 87 2.25 9.45 -10.07
CA SER A 87 1.21 9.36 -11.10
C SER A 87 -0.01 8.61 -10.57
N SER A 88 -0.07 7.29 -10.79
CA SER A 88 -1.17 6.41 -10.38
C SER A 88 -0.75 5.19 -9.54
N TYR A 89 0.53 5.06 -9.18
CA TYR A 89 1.09 3.93 -8.45
C TYR A 89 1.83 4.35 -7.18
N TRP A 90 1.81 3.49 -6.17
CA TRP A 90 2.58 3.67 -4.95
C TRP A 90 4.01 3.15 -5.12
N SER A 91 4.96 3.83 -4.48
CA SER A 91 6.40 3.60 -4.61
C SER A 91 6.86 2.22 -4.11
N ASP A 92 6.08 1.62 -3.22
CA ASP A 92 6.26 0.28 -2.68
C ASP A 92 5.53 -0.82 -3.50
N GLY A 93 4.79 -0.43 -4.55
CA GLY A 93 3.94 -1.33 -5.33
C GLY A 93 2.57 -1.62 -4.69
N GLY A 94 2.18 -0.87 -3.67
CA GLY A 94 0.90 -0.98 -2.98
C GLY A 94 -0.32 -0.69 -3.87
N PHE A 95 -1.47 -1.23 -3.48
CA PHE A 95 -2.73 -1.18 -4.26
C PHE A 95 -3.78 -0.22 -3.69
N SER A 96 -3.42 0.68 -2.76
CA SER A 96 -4.38 1.63 -2.19
C SER A 96 -5.01 2.50 -3.29
N SER A 97 -6.34 2.46 -3.39
CA SER A 97 -7.15 3.31 -4.26
C SER A 97 -7.58 4.62 -3.59
N PHE A 98 -7.21 4.82 -2.31
CA PHE A 98 -7.52 6.04 -1.59
C PHE A 98 -6.79 7.22 -2.24
N ARG A 99 -7.51 8.33 -2.43
CA ARG A 99 -7.00 9.57 -3.00
C ARG A 99 -7.57 10.73 -2.21
N TYR A 100 -6.69 11.63 -1.75
CA TYR A 100 -7.07 12.79 -0.95
C TYR A 100 -6.48 14.09 -1.54
N TRP A 101 -6.65 14.26 -2.85
CA TRP A 101 -6.19 15.44 -3.57
C TRP A 101 -6.91 16.72 -3.11
N ALA A 102 -6.16 17.82 -2.97
CA ALA A 102 -6.74 19.14 -2.76
C ALA A 102 -7.66 19.52 -3.94
N GLN A 103 -8.71 20.30 -3.69
CA GLN A 103 -9.80 20.56 -4.66
C GLN A 103 -9.33 21.11 -6.03
N ASP A 104 -8.23 21.86 -6.06
CA ASP A 104 -7.63 22.44 -7.27
C ASP A 104 -6.40 21.64 -7.79
N ASN A 105 -6.08 20.51 -7.15
CA ASN A 105 -5.04 19.59 -7.60
C ASN A 105 -5.70 18.35 -8.19
N SER A 106 -5.25 17.95 -9.37
CA SER A 106 -5.55 16.63 -9.90
C SER A 106 -4.35 15.70 -9.70
N GLU A 107 -4.62 14.41 -9.69
CA GLU A 107 -3.63 13.38 -10.03
C GLU A 107 -2.91 13.87 -11.29
N SER A 108 -1.61 14.15 -11.16
CA SER A 108 -0.90 14.79 -12.25
C SER A 108 -0.82 13.83 -13.43
N SER A 109 -1.39 14.23 -14.56
CA SER A 109 -1.18 13.57 -15.85
C SER A 109 0.16 13.94 -16.49
N LEU A 110 1.06 14.57 -15.73
CA LEU A 110 2.36 15.04 -16.17
C LEU A 110 3.45 14.11 -15.64
N ASP A 111 4.30 13.62 -16.54
CA ASP A 111 5.37 12.65 -16.23
C ASP A 111 6.47 13.20 -15.28
N ASP A 112 6.45 14.51 -14.97
CA ASP A 112 7.51 15.21 -14.22
C ASP A 112 7.11 15.66 -12.80
N THR A 113 5.94 15.22 -12.31
CA THR A 113 5.44 15.62 -10.99
C THR A 113 5.27 14.44 -10.03
N CYS A 114 5.60 14.71 -8.78
CA CYS A 114 5.54 13.80 -7.66
C CYS A 114 4.53 14.31 -6.63
N THR A 115 4.00 13.39 -5.82
CA THR A 115 2.95 13.73 -4.85
C THR A 115 3.56 14.19 -3.54
N ALA A 116 3.18 15.38 -3.12
CA ALA A 116 3.43 15.89 -1.78
C ALA A 116 2.11 16.02 -1.03
N MET A 117 2.19 16.02 0.30
CA MET A 117 1.09 16.34 1.19
C MET A 117 1.31 17.70 1.82
N ASP A 118 0.24 18.48 2.00
CA ASP A 118 0.25 19.74 2.74
C ASP A 118 -0.11 19.57 4.24
N ASN A 119 -0.13 20.68 4.96
CA ASN A 119 -0.48 20.71 6.38
C ASN A 119 -1.95 20.36 6.69
N SER A 120 -2.82 20.33 5.70
CA SER A 120 -4.22 19.91 5.85
C SER A 120 -4.39 18.41 5.61
N GLY A 121 -3.31 17.71 5.24
CA GLY A 121 -3.33 16.31 4.85
C GLY A 121 -3.67 16.09 3.38
N GLU A 122 -4.01 17.17 2.64
CA GLU A 122 -4.41 17.11 1.24
C GLU A 122 -3.19 16.93 0.33
N TRP A 123 -3.40 16.24 -0.78
CA TRP A 123 -2.34 15.88 -1.71
C TRP A 123 -2.25 16.88 -2.86
N ILE A 124 -1.04 17.19 -3.24
CA ILE A 124 -0.72 18.16 -4.28
C ILE A 124 0.41 17.64 -5.16
N SER A 125 0.41 18.08 -6.41
CA SER A 125 1.46 17.72 -7.38
C SER A 125 2.58 18.76 -7.36
N LYS A 126 3.82 18.31 -7.23
CA LYS A 126 5.03 19.15 -7.19
C LYS A 126 6.11 18.61 -8.13
N GLN A 127 6.99 19.47 -8.63
CA GLN A 127 8.14 19.01 -9.43
C GLN A 127 9.02 18.10 -8.59
N CYS A 128 9.33 16.90 -9.08
CA CYS A 128 10.04 15.86 -8.32
C CYS A 128 11.45 16.27 -7.84
N ASN A 129 12.06 17.25 -8.51
CA ASN A 129 13.39 17.79 -8.20
C ASN A 129 13.38 18.81 -7.04
N LEU A 130 12.21 19.22 -6.54
CA LEU A 130 12.12 20.08 -5.37
C LEU A 130 12.61 19.32 -4.13
N LYS A 131 13.31 20.03 -3.25
CA LYS A 131 13.80 19.45 -2.00
C LYS A 131 12.88 19.81 -0.85
N MET A 132 12.33 18.81 -0.17
CA MET A 132 11.48 18.99 1.01
C MET A 132 11.65 17.81 1.96
N SER A 133 11.10 17.96 3.16
CA SER A 133 10.95 16.88 4.14
C SER A 133 10.08 15.76 3.57
N PHE A 134 10.14 14.57 4.15
CA PHE A 134 9.46 13.41 3.61
C PHE A 134 9.05 12.44 4.71
N ILE A 135 8.04 11.62 4.42
CA ILE A 135 7.54 10.64 5.37
C ILE A 135 7.90 9.24 4.89
N CYS A 136 8.60 8.49 5.72
CA CYS A 136 8.80 7.06 5.51
C CYS A 136 7.73 6.26 6.26
N TYR A 137 7.40 5.07 5.78
CA TYR A 137 6.71 4.08 6.60
C TYR A 137 7.60 2.87 6.86
N GLY A 138 7.25 2.15 7.92
CA GLY A 138 7.97 0.96 8.37
C GLY A 138 8.58 1.15 9.75
N GLY A 139 8.80 0.03 10.43
CA GLY A 139 9.43 -0.04 11.73
C GLY A 139 9.84 -1.49 12.00
N GLU A 140 10.95 -1.67 12.71
CA GLU A 140 11.34 -2.98 13.22
C GLU A 140 10.30 -3.45 14.23
N SER A 141 9.61 -4.55 13.92
CA SER A 141 8.83 -5.34 14.88
C SER A 141 9.72 -6.11 15.84
#